data_AF-A0A8T4QF31-F1
#
_entry.id   AF-A0A8T4QF31-F1
#
_cell.length_a   1.000
_cell.length_b   1.000
_cell.length_c   1.000
_cell.angle_alpha   90.00
_cell.angle_beta   90.00
_cell.angle_gamma   90.00
#
_symmetry.space_group_name_H-M   'P 1'
#
loop_
_entity.id
_entity.type
_entity.pdbx_description
1 polymer ?
#
loop_
_entity_poly.entity_id
_entity_poly.type
_entity_poly.pdbx_seq_one_letter_code
_entity_poly.pdbx_strand_id
1 'polypeptide(L)'
;MIIKIKKRNLLIVAAFLILAVLIPLIYAQTGGNVVRKAGFKVDLVIQNRNPSINVSNVTGGASSFSVDPISGGNAIVLISFNVTDADGAADINASTAVVNFTLGGNAGQYYVNQSFVSSSEFGTCFNHSPSSTVVVINCTVVLPYFANASAIWVINISVKDKFGGVGRNDTGRFTYNFVSGLALPYAFVNFSNVNLGQTNVLAYPHLLINNTGNDDYDMVNMSAAALVGTTTTTESIGVTNFYVNLTNSSNGDLALNFPANGIVNLRDTATGGNVSFLHGHTSAFAPNADKGNISAFIWVDVPSSGLSSQLYNATWNVTAINNP
;
A
#
# COMPACT_ATOMS: atom_id res chain seq x y z
N MET A 1 -36.61 87.67 -68.68
CA MET A 1 -35.25 88.23 -68.53
C MET A 1 -34.25 87.20 -69.06
N ILE A 2 -33.74 87.37 -70.28
CA ILE A 2 -32.77 86.45 -70.90
C ILE A 2 -31.38 86.99 -70.60
N ILE A 3 -30.66 86.35 -69.67
CA ILE A 3 -29.30 86.74 -69.30
C ILE A 3 -28.35 86.18 -70.37
N LYS A 4 -27.86 87.05 -71.26
CA LYS A 4 -26.80 86.72 -72.23
C LYS A 4 -25.46 86.62 -71.51
N ILE A 5 -25.07 85.40 -71.12
CA ILE A 5 -23.74 85.14 -70.56
C ILE A 5 -22.73 85.08 -71.70
N LYS A 6 -21.71 85.97 -71.69
CA LYS A 6 -20.61 85.93 -72.66
C LYS A 6 -19.89 84.59 -72.57
N LYS A 7 -19.52 83.98 -73.70
CA LYS A 7 -18.82 82.66 -73.78
C LYS A 7 -17.67 82.51 -72.77
N ARG A 8 -16.92 83.59 -72.50
CA ARG A 8 -15.81 83.60 -71.53
C ARG A 8 -16.26 83.38 -70.08
N ASN A 9 -17.46 83.84 -69.71
CA ASN A 9 -18.03 83.67 -68.38
C ASN A 9 -18.65 82.27 -68.20
N LEU A 10 -19.15 81.65 -69.28
CA LEU A 10 -19.66 80.28 -69.23
C LEU A 10 -18.54 79.27 -68.90
N LEU A 11 -17.35 79.50 -69.45
CA LEU A 11 -16.19 78.62 -69.22
C LEU A 11 -15.66 78.72 -67.79
N ILE A 12 -15.69 79.92 -67.20
CA ILE A 12 -15.31 80.15 -65.79
C ILE A 12 -16.33 79.49 -64.86
N VAL A 13 -17.64 79.64 -65.13
CA VAL A 13 -18.70 79.01 -64.32
C VAL A 13 -18.65 77.49 -64.41
N ALA A 14 -18.39 76.93 -65.60
CA ALA A 14 -18.22 75.49 -65.78
C ALA A 14 -16.98 74.95 -65.04
N ALA A 15 -15.83 75.64 -65.13
CA ALA A 15 -14.63 75.26 -64.40
C ALA A 15 -14.84 75.32 -62.88
N PHE A 16 -15.55 76.33 -62.38
CA PHE A 16 -15.86 76.45 -60.96
C PHE A 16 -16.82 75.37 -60.47
N LEU A 17 -17.83 75.00 -61.26
CA LEU A 17 -18.73 73.88 -60.97
C LEU A 17 -17.99 72.54 -60.96
N ILE A 18 -17.08 72.32 -61.91
CA ILE A 18 -16.24 71.12 -61.95
C ILE A 18 -15.34 71.05 -60.71
N LEU A 19 -14.70 72.16 -60.32
CA LEU A 19 -13.86 72.20 -59.12
C LEU A 19 -14.69 72.00 -57.84
N ALA A 20 -15.88 72.62 -57.75
CA ALA A 20 -16.77 72.51 -56.60
C ALA A 20 -17.30 71.08 -56.39
N VAL A 21 -17.41 70.28 -57.46
CA VAL A 21 -17.79 68.86 -57.39
C VAL A 21 -16.57 67.95 -57.14
N LEU A 22 -15.42 68.25 -57.76
CA LEU A 22 -14.23 67.40 -57.63
C LEU A 22 -13.52 67.55 -56.29
N ILE A 23 -13.50 68.74 -55.68
CA ILE A 23 -12.80 68.96 -54.41
C ILE A 23 -13.39 68.10 -53.27
N PRO A 24 -14.72 68.06 -53.05
CA PRO A 24 -15.32 67.16 -52.05
C PRO A 24 -15.09 65.68 -52.37
N LEU A 25 -15.07 65.31 -53.66
CA LEU A 25 -14.85 63.93 -54.08
C LEU A 25 -13.42 63.46 -53.79
N ILE A 26 -12.43 64.31 -54.05
CA ILE A 26 -11.02 64.05 -53.74
C ILE A 26 -10.81 64.05 -52.21
N TYR A 27 -11.48 64.94 -51.47
CA TYR A 27 -11.43 64.95 -50.01
C TYR A 27 -12.11 63.72 -49.40
N ALA A 28 -13.15 63.16 -50.03
CA ALA A 28 -13.77 61.90 -49.61
C ALA A 28 -12.89 60.67 -49.90
N GLN A 29 -12.04 60.74 -50.95
CA GLN A 29 -11.10 59.66 -51.28
C GLN A 29 -9.79 59.72 -50.47
N THR A 30 -9.38 60.92 -50.03
CA THR A 30 -8.09 61.13 -49.34
C THR A 30 -8.23 61.48 -47.86
N GLY A 31 -9.38 61.98 -47.43
CA GLY A 31 -9.67 62.41 -46.07
C GLY A 31 -10.31 61.30 -45.24
N GLY A 32 -9.52 60.65 -44.41
CA GLY A 32 -10.02 60.08 -43.15
C GLY A 32 -10.03 58.57 -43.03
N ASN A 33 -9.73 57.81 -44.08
CA ASN A 33 -9.33 56.41 -43.89
C ASN A 33 -7.84 56.38 -43.53
N VAL A 34 -7.51 56.81 -42.31
CA VAL A 34 -6.52 56.03 -41.56
C VAL A 34 -7.13 54.64 -41.58
N VAL A 35 -6.63 53.78 -42.46
CA VAL A 35 -6.86 52.35 -42.35
C VAL A 35 -6.24 52.01 -41.00
N ARG A 36 -7.04 52.17 -39.93
CA ARG A 36 -6.84 51.42 -38.71
C ARG A 36 -6.94 50.01 -39.23
N LYS A 37 -5.79 49.39 -39.53
CA LYS A 37 -5.72 47.95 -39.76
C LYS A 37 -6.51 47.41 -38.59
N ALA A 38 -7.71 46.91 -38.85
CA ALA A 38 -8.52 46.29 -37.83
C ALA A 38 -7.71 45.07 -37.44
N GLY A 39 -6.82 45.25 -36.46
CA GLY A 39 -6.09 44.16 -35.85
C GLY A 39 -7.16 43.36 -35.16
N PHE A 40 -7.63 42.31 -35.81
CA PHE A 40 -8.44 41.33 -35.14
C PHE A 40 -7.46 40.53 -34.27
N LYS A 41 -7.68 40.60 -32.95
CA LYS A 41 -6.96 39.76 -32.01
C LYS A 41 -7.69 38.42 -31.98
N VAL A 42 -7.06 37.38 -32.51
CA VAL A 42 -7.54 36.01 -32.30
C VAL A 42 -6.93 35.55 -30.98
N ASP A 43 -7.74 35.56 -29.92
CA ASP A 43 -7.39 34.88 -28.69
C ASP A 43 -7.68 33.39 -28.88
N LEU A 44 -6.69 32.63 -29.36
CA LEU A 44 -6.75 31.18 -29.40
C LEU A 44 -6.46 30.66 -28.00
N VAL A 45 -7.51 30.28 -27.27
CA VAL A 45 -7.37 29.55 -26.01
C VAL A 45 -7.14 28.07 -26.35
N ILE A 46 -5.87 27.65 -26.36
CA ILE A 46 -5.53 26.22 -26.39
C ILE A 46 -5.84 25.70 -24.99
N GLN A 47 -6.76 24.74 -24.88
CA GLN A 47 -7.06 24.10 -23.61
C GLN A 47 -5.85 23.28 -23.15
N ASN A 48 -5.54 23.36 -21.86
CA ASN A 48 -4.52 22.53 -21.23
C ASN A 48 -4.85 21.04 -21.45
N ARG A 49 -3.88 20.28 -21.95
CA ARG A 49 -4.01 18.85 -22.20
C ARG A 49 -3.50 18.07 -21.00
N ASN A 50 -4.22 17.00 -20.66
CA ASN A 50 -3.82 16.17 -19.53
C ASN A 50 -2.50 15.43 -19.83
N PRO A 51 -1.65 15.24 -18.81
CA PRO A 51 -0.48 14.37 -18.91
C PRO A 51 -0.85 12.93 -19.31
N SER A 52 0.04 12.28 -20.06
CA SER A 52 -0.01 10.86 -20.40
C SER A 52 1.04 10.10 -19.59
N ILE A 53 0.63 8.99 -18.96
CA ILE A 53 1.49 8.19 -18.08
C ILE A 53 1.77 6.83 -18.73
N ASN A 54 3.05 6.49 -18.87
CA ASN A 54 3.52 5.19 -19.36
C ASN A 54 4.43 4.53 -18.31
N VAL A 55 4.05 3.37 -17.80
CA VAL A 55 4.76 2.70 -16.70
C VAL A 55 5.96 1.92 -17.24
N SER A 56 7.18 2.36 -16.93
CA SER A 56 8.43 1.88 -17.53
C SER A 56 9.02 0.64 -16.85
N ASN A 57 8.77 0.43 -15.54
CA ASN A 57 9.30 -0.72 -14.79
C ASN A 57 8.35 -1.94 -14.71
N VAL A 58 7.29 -1.99 -15.52
CA VAL A 58 6.61 -3.27 -15.83
C VAL A 58 7.33 -3.88 -17.04
N THR A 59 8.63 -4.13 -16.90
CA THR A 59 9.50 -4.61 -17.98
C THR A 59 9.17 -6.06 -18.31
N GLY A 60 8.60 -6.29 -19.49
CA GLY A 60 8.52 -7.64 -20.07
C GLY A 60 7.45 -7.87 -21.12
N GLY A 61 6.57 -6.92 -21.44
CA GLY A 61 5.45 -7.18 -22.37
C GLY A 61 4.42 -8.21 -21.85
N ALA A 62 4.74 -8.90 -20.75
CA ALA A 62 3.87 -9.67 -19.88
C ALA A 62 3.62 -8.83 -18.61
N SER A 63 2.36 -8.46 -18.42
CA SER A 63 1.84 -7.39 -17.57
C SER A 63 1.80 -7.67 -16.06
N SER A 64 2.88 -8.19 -15.45
CA SER A 64 2.94 -8.38 -13.99
C SER A 64 4.37 -8.65 -13.50
N PHE A 65 4.79 -7.97 -12.43
CA PHE A 65 5.95 -8.39 -11.61
C PHE A 65 5.46 -8.92 -10.25
N SER A 66 6.35 -9.52 -9.46
CA SER A 66 6.03 -9.98 -8.11
C SER A 66 6.87 -9.28 -7.05
N VAL A 67 6.31 -9.16 -5.85
CA VAL A 67 6.98 -8.60 -4.68
C VAL A 67 6.88 -9.59 -3.55
N ASP A 68 8.01 -9.93 -2.94
CA ASP A 68 8.05 -10.76 -1.74
C ASP A 68 7.81 -9.90 -0.48
N PRO A 69 6.81 -10.23 0.35
CA PRO A 69 6.68 -9.66 1.70
C PRO A 69 7.92 -9.98 2.57
N ILE A 70 8.18 -9.11 3.55
CA ILE A 70 9.17 -9.35 4.60
C ILE A 70 8.43 -9.86 5.84
N SER A 71 8.80 -11.03 6.36
CA SER A 71 8.11 -11.58 7.53
C SER A 71 8.14 -10.62 8.72
N GLY A 72 6.97 -10.25 9.24
CA GLY A 72 6.80 -9.29 10.34
C GLY A 72 7.16 -7.84 10.00
N GLY A 73 7.47 -7.55 8.74
CA GLY A 73 7.98 -6.27 8.27
C GLY A 73 7.13 -5.65 7.16
N ASN A 74 7.73 -4.72 6.42
CA ASN A 74 7.10 -4.08 5.28
C ASN A 74 7.95 -4.27 4.02
N ALA A 75 7.33 -4.61 2.91
CA ALA A 75 7.96 -4.53 1.59
C ALA A 75 7.89 -3.10 1.05
N ILE A 76 8.99 -2.63 0.46
CA ILE A 76 9.03 -1.33 -0.22
C ILE A 76 9.01 -1.59 -1.72
N VAL A 77 7.94 -1.16 -2.38
CA VAL A 77 7.76 -1.34 -3.82
C VAL A 77 8.08 -0.04 -4.53
N LEU A 78 9.11 -0.07 -5.36
CA LEU A 78 9.52 1.06 -6.20
C LEU A 78 8.78 1.01 -7.54
N ILE A 79 7.96 2.02 -7.81
CA ILE A 79 7.28 2.21 -9.08
C ILE A 79 7.96 3.35 -9.83
N SER A 80 8.42 3.04 -11.05
CA SER A 80 9.00 4.02 -11.98
C SER A 80 8.12 4.12 -13.21
N PHE A 81 7.79 5.35 -13.60
CA PHE A 81 6.96 5.63 -14.77
C PHE A 81 7.36 6.94 -15.45
N ASN A 82 7.10 6.98 -16.75
CA ASN A 82 7.34 8.10 -17.63
C ASN A 82 6.05 8.90 -17.78
N VAL A 83 6.15 10.22 -17.68
CA VAL A 83 5.06 11.15 -17.91
C VAL A 83 5.43 12.05 -19.08
N THR A 84 4.52 12.17 -20.04
CA THR A 84 4.60 13.12 -21.14
C THR A 84 3.43 14.09 -21.04
N ASP A 85 3.66 15.33 -21.46
CA ASP A 85 2.61 16.33 -21.58
C ASP A 85 2.76 16.99 -22.95
N ALA A 86 1.64 17.16 -23.64
CA ALA A 86 1.62 17.73 -24.97
C ALA A 86 1.86 19.25 -24.96
N ASP A 87 1.68 19.90 -23.81
CA ASP A 87 1.95 21.32 -23.59
C ASP A 87 3.39 21.55 -23.07
N GLY A 88 4.02 20.49 -22.53
CA GLY A 88 5.47 20.40 -22.33
C GLY A 88 5.85 19.72 -21.01
N ALA A 89 7.00 19.05 -20.97
CA ALA A 89 7.43 18.32 -19.77
C ALA A 89 7.67 19.23 -18.55
N ALA A 90 7.90 20.52 -18.76
CA ALA A 90 8.06 21.51 -17.71
C ALA A 90 6.76 21.79 -16.94
N ASP A 91 5.60 21.44 -17.50
CA ASP A 91 4.29 21.65 -16.89
C ASP A 91 3.87 20.50 -15.98
N ILE A 92 4.54 19.34 -16.08
CA ILE A 92 4.29 18.19 -15.21
C ILE A 92 4.71 18.52 -13.78
N ASN A 93 3.78 18.38 -12.83
CA ASN A 93 4.05 18.58 -11.42
C ASN A 93 4.25 17.24 -10.69
N ALA A 94 5.49 16.76 -10.68
CA ALA A 94 5.82 15.46 -10.08
C ALA A 94 5.51 15.36 -8.58
N SER A 95 5.47 16.46 -7.82
CA SER A 95 5.10 16.42 -6.40
C SER A 95 3.64 16.04 -6.17
N THR A 96 2.79 16.21 -7.18
CA THR A 96 1.38 15.82 -7.14
C THR A 96 1.16 14.36 -7.54
N ALA A 97 2.22 13.62 -7.84
CA ALA A 97 2.12 12.23 -8.23
C ALA A 97 1.63 11.38 -7.06
N VAL A 98 0.58 10.60 -7.33
CA VAL A 98 0.01 9.63 -6.41
C VAL A 98 0.10 8.26 -7.06
N VAL A 99 0.69 7.32 -6.34
CA VAL A 99 0.69 5.90 -6.69
C VAL A 99 -0.04 5.17 -5.58
N ASN A 100 -1.08 4.43 -5.94
CA ASN A 100 -1.78 3.58 -5.02
C ASN A 100 -1.91 2.15 -5.55
N PHE A 101 -1.97 1.22 -4.60
CA PHE A 101 -2.24 -0.19 -4.83
C PHE A 101 -3.61 -0.50 -4.30
N THR A 102 -4.43 -1.12 -5.14
CA THR A 102 -5.80 -1.50 -4.80
C THR A 102 -6.00 -2.99 -5.01
N LEU A 103 -6.75 -3.60 -4.11
CA LEU A 103 -7.18 -4.98 -4.22
C LEU A 103 -8.63 -5.12 -3.73
N GLY A 104 -9.56 -5.55 -4.59
CA GLY A 104 -10.93 -5.90 -4.16
C GLY A 104 -12.01 -4.81 -4.30
N GLY A 105 -11.80 -3.78 -5.12
CA GLY A 105 -12.82 -2.74 -5.38
C GLY A 105 -13.10 -1.81 -4.19
N ASN A 106 -14.36 -1.40 -3.98
CA ASN A 106 -14.72 -0.36 -3.00
C ASN A 106 -14.58 -0.78 -1.52
N ALA A 107 -14.60 -2.07 -1.23
CA ALA A 107 -14.32 -2.63 0.11
C ALA A 107 -12.92 -3.26 0.18
N GLY A 108 -12.10 -2.95 -0.81
CA GLY A 108 -10.78 -3.52 -1.00
C GLY A 108 -9.72 -2.97 -0.06
N GLN A 109 -8.55 -3.61 -0.07
CA GLN A 109 -7.36 -3.05 0.55
C GLN A 109 -6.78 -1.94 -0.33
N TYR A 110 -6.26 -0.89 0.31
CA TYR A 110 -5.72 0.29 -0.34
C TYR A 110 -4.43 0.73 0.33
N TYR A 111 -3.34 0.81 -0.42
CA TYR A 111 -2.06 1.35 0.02
C TYR A 111 -1.65 2.49 -0.90
N VAL A 112 -1.11 3.58 -0.35
CA VAL A 112 -0.72 4.77 -1.11
C VAL A 112 0.70 5.17 -0.76
N ASN A 113 1.41 5.75 -1.72
CA ASN A 113 2.74 6.34 -1.56
C ASN A 113 2.78 7.60 -0.64
N GLN A 114 1.69 7.92 0.06
CA GLN A 114 1.68 9.03 1.00
C GLN A 114 2.33 8.59 2.30
N SER A 115 3.29 9.39 2.78
CA SER A 115 3.84 9.26 4.12
C SER A 115 2.69 9.26 5.14
N PHE A 116 2.55 8.18 5.91
CA PHE A 116 1.64 8.11 7.06
C PHE A 116 1.98 9.18 8.14
N VAL A 117 3.08 9.91 7.97
CA VAL A 117 3.57 10.95 8.86
C VAL A 117 3.21 12.33 8.29
N SER A 118 2.07 12.84 8.75
CA SER A 118 1.66 14.24 8.86
C SER A 118 2.31 15.31 7.97
N SER A 119 1.46 15.96 7.18
CA SER A 119 1.52 17.40 6.81
C SER A 119 2.52 17.92 5.77
N SER A 120 3.45 17.13 5.25
CA SER A 120 4.16 17.53 4.02
C SER A 120 3.49 16.87 2.82
N GLU A 121 3.06 17.70 1.88
CA GLU A 121 2.30 17.40 0.66
C GLU A 121 3.06 16.52 -0.36
N PHE A 122 4.15 15.87 0.08
CA PHE A 122 5.01 15.05 -0.75
C PHE A 122 4.80 13.59 -0.38
N GLY A 123 4.14 12.85 -1.27
CA GLY A 123 4.33 11.40 -1.32
C GLY A 123 5.82 11.09 -1.54
N THR A 124 6.23 9.84 -1.39
CA THR A 124 7.59 9.37 -1.67
C THR A 124 8.01 9.47 -3.15
N CYS A 125 7.25 10.21 -3.97
CA CYS A 125 7.53 10.43 -5.36
C CYS A 125 8.59 11.52 -5.54
N PHE A 126 9.69 11.16 -6.18
CA PHE A 126 10.75 12.09 -6.55
C PHE A 126 10.93 12.08 -8.06
N ASN A 127 11.26 13.25 -8.61
CA ASN A 127 11.48 13.44 -10.03
C ASN A 127 12.91 13.08 -10.43
N HIS A 128 13.02 12.53 -11.63
CA HIS A 128 14.24 12.53 -12.41
C HIS A 128 13.84 12.88 -13.85
N SER A 129 14.23 14.04 -14.36
CA SER A 129 13.89 14.44 -15.73
C SER A 129 15.06 14.12 -16.66
N PRO A 130 15.04 12.97 -17.38
CA PRO A 130 16.13 12.62 -18.30
C PRO A 130 16.08 13.40 -19.62
N SER A 131 14.98 14.12 -19.89
CA SER A 131 14.78 14.82 -21.17
C SER A 131 13.83 16.01 -21.07
N SER A 132 13.73 16.80 -22.13
CA SER A 132 12.80 17.93 -22.25
C SER A 132 11.36 17.53 -22.58
N THR A 133 11.09 16.26 -22.90
CA THR A 133 9.76 15.78 -23.32
C THR A 133 9.17 14.72 -22.39
N VAL A 134 10.00 14.11 -21.54
CA VAL A 134 9.62 13.05 -20.62
C VAL A 134 10.15 13.36 -19.22
N VAL A 135 9.26 13.31 -18.23
CA VAL A 135 9.61 13.29 -16.81
C VAL A 135 9.52 11.85 -16.32
N VAL A 136 10.57 11.34 -15.69
CA VAL A 136 10.53 10.04 -14.99
C VAL A 136 10.23 10.32 -13.52
N ILE A 137 9.24 9.63 -12.98
CA ILE A 137 8.84 9.75 -11.58
C ILE A 137 9.02 8.40 -10.91
N ASN A 138 9.75 8.41 -9.80
CA ASN A 138 10.00 7.25 -8.96
C ASN A 138 9.25 7.43 -7.65
N CYS A 139 8.36 6.50 -7.33
CA CYS A 139 7.56 6.51 -6.10
C CYS A 139 7.76 5.21 -5.35
N THR A 140 7.80 5.25 -4.02
CA THR A 140 7.80 4.05 -3.18
C THR A 140 6.48 3.87 -2.46
N VAL A 141 5.90 2.69 -2.54
CA VAL A 141 4.72 2.32 -1.75
C VAL A 141 5.14 1.24 -0.78
N VAL A 142 4.77 1.41 0.48
CA VAL A 142 5.06 0.45 1.54
C VAL A 142 3.87 -0.50 1.65
N LEU A 143 4.07 -1.79 1.43
CA LEU A 143 3.08 -2.82 1.78
C LEU A 143 3.50 -3.52 3.07
N PRO A 144 2.61 -3.60 4.07
CA PRO A 144 2.86 -4.44 5.22
C PRO A 144 2.79 -5.92 4.84
N TYR A 145 3.49 -6.76 5.60
CA TYR A 145 3.48 -8.21 5.38
C TYR A 145 2.05 -8.74 5.32
N PHE A 146 1.16 -8.35 6.24
CA PHE A 146 -0.23 -8.80 6.30
C PHE A 146 -1.15 -8.32 5.15
N ALA A 147 -0.61 -7.64 4.13
CA ALA A 147 -1.37 -7.39 2.91
C ALA A 147 -1.69 -8.72 2.20
N ASN A 148 -2.89 -8.79 1.60
CA ASN A 148 -3.41 -10.03 1.06
C ASN A 148 -2.47 -10.64 0.00
N ALA A 149 -2.13 -11.90 0.21
CA ALA A 149 -1.12 -12.64 -0.52
C ALA A 149 -1.69 -13.32 -1.78
N SER A 150 -0.81 -13.55 -2.76
CA SER A 150 -1.10 -14.07 -4.11
C SER A 150 -2.26 -13.42 -4.84
N ALA A 151 -2.59 -12.20 -4.43
CA ALA A 151 -3.59 -11.39 -5.07
C ALA A 151 -2.93 -10.51 -6.14
N ILE A 152 -3.66 -10.29 -7.24
CA ILE A 152 -3.21 -9.36 -8.28
C ILE A 152 -3.62 -7.95 -7.84
N TRP A 153 -2.63 -7.16 -7.46
CA TRP A 153 -2.79 -5.77 -7.06
C TRP A 153 -2.82 -4.86 -8.29
N VAL A 154 -3.76 -3.91 -8.29
CA VAL A 154 -3.89 -2.88 -9.32
C VAL A 154 -3.09 -1.65 -8.91
N ILE A 155 -2.17 -1.22 -9.78
CA ILE A 155 -1.39 0.01 -9.62
C ILE A 155 -2.16 1.13 -10.29
N ASN A 156 -2.68 2.09 -9.50
CA ASN A 156 -3.25 3.32 -10.04
C ASN A 156 -2.29 4.47 -9.82
N ILE A 157 -1.96 5.15 -10.90
CA ILE A 157 -1.05 6.29 -10.94
C ILE A 157 -1.84 7.51 -11.40
N SER A 158 -1.69 8.63 -10.70
CA SER A 158 -2.18 9.92 -11.18
C SER A 158 -1.14 11.02 -10.98
N VAL A 159 -1.05 11.94 -11.93
CA VAL A 159 -0.15 13.10 -11.86
C VAL A 159 -0.91 14.32 -12.38
N LYS A 160 -0.78 15.45 -11.69
CA LYS A 160 -1.32 16.72 -12.16
C LYS A 160 -0.23 17.53 -12.88
N ASP A 161 -0.60 18.28 -13.89
CA ASP A 161 0.22 19.38 -14.38
C ASP A 161 0.00 20.66 -13.53
N LYS A 162 0.74 21.72 -13.84
CA LYS A 162 0.66 23.02 -13.17
C LYS A 162 -0.63 23.79 -13.44
N PHE A 163 -1.37 23.45 -14.48
CA PHE A 163 -2.59 24.12 -14.92
C PHE A 163 -3.87 23.33 -14.57
N GLY A 164 -3.72 22.23 -13.83
CA GLY A 164 -4.81 21.45 -13.25
C GLY A 164 -5.28 20.25 -14.09
N GLY A 165 -4.66 19.98 -15.24
CA GLY A 165 -4.90 18.74 -15.97
C GLY A 165 -4.37 17.53 -15.18
N VAL A 166 -5.04 16.39 -15.33
CA VAL A 166 -4.76 15.19 -14.53
C VAL A 166 -4.60 13.98 -15.45
N GLY A 167 -3.37 13.46 -15.52
CA GLY A 167 -3.08 12.17 -16.13
C GLY A 167 -3.42 11.03 -15.17
N ARG A 168 -3.97 9.93 -15.70
CA ARG A 168 -4.24 8.70 -14.94
C ARG A 168 -3.82 7.48 -15.73
N ASN A 169 -3.30 6.46 -15.04
CA ASN A 169 -3.02 5.15 -15.59
C ASN A 169 -3.26 4.08 -14.51
N ASP A 170 -4.10 3.10 -14.83
CA ASP A 170 -4.53 2.00 -13.98
C ASP A 170 -4.28 0.63 -14.65
N THR A 171 -3.32 0.54 -15.59
CA THR A 171 -3.04 -0.70 -16.32
C THR A 171 -1.97 -1.57 -15.67
N GLY A 172 -1.16 -1.00 -14.76
CA GLY A 172 -0.12 -1.72 -14.05
C GLY A 172 -0.69 -2.76 -13.07
N ARG A 173 -0.12 -3.96 -13.04
CA ARG A 173 -0.47 -5.02 -12.10
C ARG A 173 0.79 -5.61 -11.48
N PHE A 174 0.70 -6.08 -10.25
CA PHE A 174 1.75 -6.91 -9.64
C PHE A 174 1.14 -7.95 -8.69
N THR A 175 1.89 -9.01 -8.42
CA THR A 175 1.52 -10.04 -7.45
C THR A 175 2.28 -9.80 -6.15
N TYR A 176 1.60 -9.79 -5.02
CA TYR A 176 2.25 -9.81 -3.71
C TYR A 176 2.36 -11.27 -3.26
N ASN A 177 3.56 -11.82 -3.22
CA ASN A 177 3.76 -13.26 -3.01
C ASN A 177 3.38 -13.70 -1.59
N PHE A 178 3.24 -15.01 -1.39
CA PHE A 178 3.12 -15.59 -0.06
C PHE A 178 4.49 -15.62 0.66
N VAL A 179 4.48 -15.32 1.96
CA VAL A 179 5.53 -15.70 2.90
C VAL A 179 4.87 -16.35 4.10
N SER A 180 5.25 -17.60 4.35
CA SER A 180 4.95 -18.26 5.61
C SER A 180 5.99 -17.81 6.63
N GLY A 181 5.54 -17.36 7.81
CA GLY A 181 6.42 -16.83 8.85
C GLY A 181 5.81 -17.03 10.22
N LEU A 182 6.61 -17.58 11.13
CA LEU A 182 6.23 -17.80 12.52
C LEU A 182 7.32 -17.21 13.42
N ALA A 183 6.91 -16.37 14.38
CA ALA A 183 7.79 -15.87 15.42
C ALA A 183 7.32 -16.34 16.80
N LEU A 184 8.28 -16.71 17.63
CA LEU A 184 8.11 -16.99 19.05
C LEU A 184 8.93 -15.95 19.82
N PRO A 185 8.36 -14.79 20.19
CA PRO A 185 9.09 -13.73 20.90
C PRO A 185 9.73 -14.22 22.20
N TYR A 186 9.13 -15.24 22.81
CA TYR A 186 9.67 -15.98 23.94
C TYR A 186 9.81 -17.46 23.56
N ALA A 187 11.05 -17.95 23.51
CA ALA A 187 11.35 -19.35 23.18
C ALA A 187 11.53 -20.23 24.43
N PHE A 188 11.18 -19.72 25.62
CA PHE A 188 11.31 -20.43 26.88
C PHE A 188 10.03 -20.26 27.72
N VAL A 189 9.65 -21.34 28.40
CA VAL A 189 8.59 -21.38 29.40
C VAL A 189 9.20 -21.85 30.72
N ASN A 190 8.85 -21.21 31.82
CA ASN A 190 9.44 -21.50 33.13
C ASN A 190 8.35 -21.71 34.18
N PHE A 191 8.52 -22.74 35.00
CA PHE A 191 7.70 -23.03 36.17
C PHE A 191 8.52 -22.71 37.42
N SER A 192 8.38 -21.49 37.94
CA SER A 192 9.17 -21.04 39.10
C SER A 192 8.55 -21.54 40.40
N ASN A 193 9.38 -22.08 41.31
CA ASN A 193 9.01 -22.54 42.66
C ASN A 193 7.93 -23.63 42.71
N VAL A 194 8.13 -24.69 41.94
CA VAL A 194 7.29 -25.90 41.97
C VAL A 194 7.65 -26.80 43.16
N ASN A 195 6.63 -27.25 43.90
CA ASN A 195 6.75 -28.27 44.94
C ASN A 195 6.16 -29.60 44.46
N LEU A 196 6.65 -30.71 45.02
CA LEU A 196 6.10 -32.05 44.74
C LEU A 196 4.60 -32.10 45.05
N GLY A 197 3.84 -32.71 44.13
CA GLY A 197 2.39 -32.88 44.26
C GLY A 197 1.57 -31.61 43.98
N GLN A 198 2.18 -30.48 43.62
CA GLN A 198 1.43 -29.33 43.15
C GLN A 198 0.79 -29.62 41.79
N THR A 199 -0.49 -29.29 41.67
CA THR A 199 -1.25 -29.41 40.43
C THR A 199 -1.50 -28.03 39.83
N ASN A 200 -1.67 -27.97 38.51
CA ASN A 200 -1.98 -26.73 37.79
C ASN A 200 -0.99 -25.61 38.13
N VAL A 201 0.31 -25.86 37.96
CA VAL A 201 1.30 -24.77 38.03
C VAL A 201 1.46 -24.14 36.66
N LEU A 202 1.07 -22.88 36.53
CA LEU A 202 1.16 -22.12 35.28
C LEU A 202 2.61 -21.73 34.96
N ALA A 203 3.01 -21.88 33.69
CA ALA A 203 4.28 -21.38 33.18
C ALA A 203 4.27 -19.84 33.03
N TYR A 204 5.41 -19.21 33.28
CA TYR A 204 5.63 -17.79 33.01
C TYR A 204 6.96 -17.54 32.27
N PRO A 205 6.98 -16.73 31.20
CA PRO A 205 5.80 -16.19 30.50
C PRO A 205 5.00 -17.31 29.82
N HIS A 206 3.75 -17.02 29.45
CA HIS A 206 3.00 -17.91 28.55
C HIS A 206 3.64 -17.87 27.15
N LEU A 207 3.40 -18.91 26.36
CA LEU A 207 3.96 -18.98 25.01
C LEU A 207 3.14 -18.09 24.08
N LEU A 208 3.79 -17.05 23.53
CA LEU A 208 3.21 -16.22 22.48
C LEU A 208 3.69 -16.72 21.12
N ILE A 209 2.74 -17.10 20.28
CA ILE A 209 2.95 -17.52 18.90
C ILE A 209 2.44 -16.40 18.01
N ASN A 210 3.26 -15.89 17.09
CA ASN A 210 2.91 -14.78 16.19
C ASN A 210 3.08 -15.20 14.72
N ASN A 211 2.02 -15.06 13.92
CA ASN A 211 2.05 -15.23 12.47
C ASN A 211 2.65 -13.97 11.86
N THR A 212 3.95 -14.02 11.61
CA THR A 212 4.69 -12.96 10.92
C THR A 212 4.66 -13.15 9.40
N GLY A 213 3.96 -14.16 8.91
CA GLY A 213 3.67 -14.37 7.50
C GLY A 213 2.43 -13.64 7.02
N ASN A 214 2.20 -13.70 5.71
CA ASN A 214 0.95 -13.24 5.10
C ASN A 214 0.11 -14.40 4.57
N ASP A 215 0.44 -15.59 5.05
CA ASP A 215 -0.21 -16.84 4.79
C ASP A 215 -0.97 -17.26 6.05
N ASP A 216 -2.19 -17.76 5.88
CA ASP A 216 -3.05 -18.19 6.99
C ASP A 216 -2.79 -19.66 7.28
N TYR A 217 -2.65 -20.01 8.57
CA TYR A 217 -2.53 -21.41 8.98
C TYR A 217 -3.87 -21.96 9.45
N ASP A 218 -4.22 -23.17 9.00
CA ASP A 218 -5.45 -23.85 9.40
C ASP A 218 -5.31 -24.57 10.75
N MET A 219 -4.07 -24.81 11.16
CA MET A 219 -3.76 -25.60 12.33
C MET A 219 -2.42 -25.21 12.94
N VAL A 220 -2.39 -25.13 14.27
CA VAL A 220 -1.16 -25.02 15.05
C VAL A 220 -1.03 -26.26 15.93
N ASN A 221 0.05 -26.99 15.74
CA ASN A 221 0.40 -28.20 16.43
C ASN A 221 1.57 -27.94 17.36
N MET A 222 1.46 -28.38 18.62
CA MET A 222 2.53 -28.31 19.61
C MET A 222 2.94 -29.72 20.00
N SER A 223 4.23 -30.04 19.95
CA SER A 223 4.77 -31.25 20.54
C SER A 223 5.67 -30.95 21.73
N ALA A 224 5.53 -31.76 22.76
CA ALA A 224 6.34 -31.68 23.96
C ALA A 224 7.11 -32.97 24.22
N ALA A 225 8.18 -32.84 24.99
CA ALA A 225 8.98 -33.94 25.52
C ALA A 225 8.97 -33.89 27.05
N ALA A 226 9.21 -35.03 27.68
CA ALA A 226 9.38 -35.10 29.12
C ALA A 226 10.53 -34.19 29.56
N LEU A 227 10.36 -33.47 30.67
CA LEU A 227 11.47 -32.71 31.25
C LEU A 227 12.41 -33.69 31.96
N VAL A 228 13.70 -33.62 31.66
CA VAL A 228 14.72 -34.49 32.24
C VAL A 228 15.57 -33.69 33.23
N GLY A 229 15.88 -34.26 34.39
CA GLY A 229 16.73 -33.62 35.39
C GLY A 229 18.13 -33.34 34.85
N THR A 230 18.67 -32.14 35.06
CA THR A 230 20.00 -31.77 34.56
C THR A 230 21.14 -32.32 35.41
N THR A 231 20.85 -32.73 36.65
CA THR A 231 21.83 -33.31 37.58
C THR A 231 21.61 -34.81 37.72
N THR A 232 20.39 -35.22 38.06
CA THR A 232 19.96 -36.62 38.12
C THR A 232 19.13 -36.94 36.87
N THR A 233 19.78 -37.36 35.79
CA THR A 233 19.17 -37.56 34.46
C THR A 233 18.20 -38.73 34.36
N THR A 234 18.15 -39.57 35.39
CA THR A 234 17.14 -40.65 35.51
C THR A 234 15.80 -40.15 36.03
N GLU A 235 15.75 -38.95 36.62
CA GLU A 235 14.51 -38.31 37.07
C GLU A 235 13.89 -37.52 35.91
N SER A 236 12.59 -37.69 35.70
CA SER A 236 11.87 -36.98 34.65
C SER A 236 10.42 -36.66 35.04
N ILE A 237 9.91 -35.56 34.48
CA ILE A 237 8.49 -35.21 34.53
C ILE A 237 7.91 -35.59 33.16
N GLY A 238 7.00 -36.57 33.16
CA GLY A 238 6.41 -37.12 31.93
C GLY A 238 5.60 -36.07 31.16
N VAL A 239 5.51 -36.23 29.83
CA VAL A 239 4.74 -35.29 28.97
C VAL A 239 3.26 -35.22 29.36
N THR A 240 2.71 -36.31 29.90
CA THR A 240 1.32 -36.42 30.38
C THR A 240 1.00 -35.53 31.57
N ASN A 241 2.02 -34.95 32.20
CA ASN A 241 1.87 -33.98 33.28
C ASN A 241 1.74 -32.54 32.79
N PHE A 242 1.83 -32.31 31.48
CA PHE A 242 1.72 -30.98 30.89
C PHE A 242 0.40 -30.83 30.16
N TYR A 243 -0.15 -29.62 30.27
CA TYR A 243 -1.40 -29.26 29.64
C TYR A 243 -1.25 -27.93 28.93
N VAL A 244 -1.98 -27.77 27.82
CA VAL A 244 -2.02 -26.51 27.07
C VAL A 244 -3.46 -26.02 26.95
N ASN A 245 -3.64 -24.72 27.15
CA ASN A 245 -4.92 -24.04 26.97
C ASN A 245 -4.70 -22.70 26.27
N LEU A 246 -5.65 -22.28 25.44
CA LEU A 246 -5.64 -20.97 24.77
C LEU A 246 -6.35 -19.90 25.59
N THR A 247 -7.13 -20.33 26.57
CA THR A 247 -7.70 -19.49 27.60
C THR A 247 -6.82 -19.58 28.84
N ASN A 248 -6.67 -18.47 29.56
CA ASN A 248 -5.99 -18.46 30.86
C ASN A 248 -6.88 -19.10 31.94
N SER A 249 -7.27 -20.35 31.72
CA SER A 249 -8.14 -21.17 32.57
C SER A 249 -7.48 -22.53 32.69
N SER A 250 -7.51 -23.12 33.88
CA SER A 250 -7.09 -24.52 34.12
C SER A 250 -8.25 -25.52 33.93
N ASN A 251 -9.44 -25.03 33.59
CA ASN A 251 -10.61 -25.86 33.29
C ASN A 251 -10.72 -26.01 31.76
N GLY A 252 -10.67 -27.24 31.27
CA GLY A 252 -10.77 -27.56 29.83
C GLY A 252 -9.42 -27.82 29.14
N ASP A 253 -8.35 -28.03 29.91
CA ASP A 253 -7.02 -28.14 29.36
C ASP A 253 -6.83 -29.39 28.48
N LEU A 254 -6.13 -29.22 27.36
CA LEU A 254 -5.74 -30.33 26.51
C LEU A 254 -4.46 -30.94 27.08
N ALA A 255 -4.60 -32.12 27.68
CA ALA A 255 -3.45 -32.90 28.13
C ALA A 255 -2.55 -33.22 26.92
N LEU A 256 -1.25 -32.98 27.06
CA LEU A 256 -0.27 -33.38 26.06
C LEU A 256 -0.12 -34.92 26.15
N ASN A 257 -0.79 -35.65 25.25
CA ASN A 257 -0.90 -37.12 25.34
C ASN A 257 -0.11 -37.89 24.27
N PHE A 258 0.25 -39.14 24.60
CA PHE A 258 0.96 -40.11 23.76
C PHE A 258 -0.03 -40.89 22.83
N PRO A 259 0.40 -41.43 21.66
CA PRO A 259 1.73 -42.00 21.43
C PRO A 259 2.67 -41.25 20.46
N ALA A 260 3.96 -41.40 20.77
CA ALA A 260 5.16 -41.24 19.94
C ALA A 260 5.56 -39.86 19.40
N ASN A 261 4.74 -38.81 19.47
CA ASN A 261 5.22 -37.43 19.24
C ASN A 261 4.52 -36.34 20.07
N GLY A 262 3.65 -36.68 21.03
CA GLY A 262 3.04 -35.69 21.94
C GLY A 262 2.41 -34.48 21.24
N ILE A 263 1.99 -34.62 19.97
CA ILE A 263 1.46 -33.53 19.16
C ILE A 263 0.03 -33.28 19.61
N VAL A 264 -0.23 -32.11 20.18
CA VAL A 264 -1.57 -31.60 20.40
C VAL A 264 -1.85 -30.52 19.37
N ASN A 265 -2.95 -30.70 18.67
CA ASN A 265 -3.55 -29.67 17.84
C ASN A 265 -4.28 -28.69 18.77
N LEU A 266 -3.86 -27.43 18.73
CA LEU A 266 -4.49 -26.37 19.50
C LEU A 266 -5.92 -26.15 18.96
N ARG A 267 -6.90 -26.23 19.85
CA ARG A 267 -8.32 -26.08 19.51
C ARG A 267 -8.88 -24.77 20.02
N ASP A 268 -9.70 -24.14 19.20
CA ASP A 268 -10.50 -22.99 19.60
C ASP A 268 -11.51 -23.43 20.67
N THR A 269 -11.48 -22.76 21.82
CA THR A 269 -12.32 -23.10 22.97
C THR A 269 -13.80 -22.77 22.75
N ALA A 270 -14.12 -21.84 21.85
CA ALA A 270 -15.49 -21.46 21.52
C ALA A 270 -16.14 -22.43 20.52
N THR A 271 -15.37 -22.93 19.55
CA THR A 271 -15.91 -23.75 18.45
C THR A 271 -15.57 -25.24 18.57
N GLY A 272 -14.56 -25.59 19.37
CA GLY A 272 -14.00 -26.95 19.46
C GLY A 272 -13.24 -27.41 18.19
N GLY A 273 -13.15 -26.54 17.17
CA GLY A 273 -12.40 -26.77 15.93
C GLY A 273 -10.91 -26.48 16.09
N ASN A 274 -10.14 -26.70 15.01
CA ASN A 274 -8.72 -26.30 14.97
C ASN A 274 -8.62 -24.79 15.09
N VAL A 275 -7.56 -24.29 15.74
CA VAL A 275 -7.26 -22.86 15.69
C VAL A 275 -6.79 -22.49 14.29
N SER A 276 -7.60 -21.72 13.59
CA SER A 276 -7.14 -20.96 12.43
C SER A 276 -6.27 -19.82 12.91
N PHE A 277 -5.02 -19.82 12.48
CA PHE A 277 -4.02 -18.83 12.83
C PHE A 277 -3.79 -17.88 11.65
N LEU A 278 -4.63 -16.86 11.61
CA LEU A 278 -4.67 -15.91 10.51
C LEU A 278 -3.46 -14.97 10.58
N HIS A 279 -3.11 -14.31 9.49
CA HIS A 279 -2.11 -13.25 9.52
C HIS A 279 -2.62 -12.03 10.30
N GLY A 280 -1.73 -11.39 11.05
CA GLY A 280 -2.07 -10.30 11.97
C GLY A 280 -1.95 -8.90 11.39
N HIS A 281 -2.87 -8.01 11.73
CA HIS A 281 -2.73 -6.58 11.48
C HIS A 281 -1.83 -5.93 12.55
N THR A 282 -0.99 -4.95 12.20
CA THR A 282 0.00 -4.33 13.13
C THR A 282 -0.56 -3.45 14.25
N SER A 283 -1.88 -3.27 14.34
CA SER A 283 -2.49 -2.46 15.40
C SER A 283 -3.27 -3.39 16.29
N ALA A 284 -2.91 -3.49 17.58
CA ALA A 284 -3.60 -4.28 18.61
C ALA A 284 -5.09 -3.92 18.80
N PHE A 285 -5.56 -2.84 18.15
CA PHE A 285 -6.93 -2.34 18.25
C PHE A 285 -7.65 -2.24 16.90
N ALA A 286 -7.01 -2.63 15.80
CA ALA A 286 -7.70 -2.75 14.52
C ALA A 286 -8.67 -3.97 14.55
N PRO A 287 -9.78 -3.94 13.79
CA PRO A 287 -10.54 -5.17 13.56
C PRO A 287 -9.57 -6.25 13.05
N ASN A 288 -9.53 -7.42 13.69
CA ASN A 288 -8.62 -8.55 13.37
C ASN A 288 -7.16 -8.44 13.87
N ALA A 289 -6.83 -7.42 14.68
CA ALA A 289 -5.54 -7.30 15.35
C ALA A 289 -5.06 -8.55 16.09
N ASP A 290 -5.99 -9.18 16.80
CA ASP A 290 -5.73 -10.29 17.71
C ASP A 290 -5.60 -11.63 16.97
N LYS A 291 -5.86 -11.66 15.66
CA LYS A 291 -5.92 -12.91 14.90
C LYS A 291 -4.55 -13.45 14.47
N GLY A 292 -3.54 -12.57 14.44
CA GLY A 292 -2.14 -12.92 14.17
C GLY A 292 -1.37 -13.46 15.36
N ASN A 293 -1.95 -13.45 16.55
CA ASN A 293 -1.28 -13.87 17.77
C ASN A 293 -2.10 -14.95 18.49
N ILE A 294 -1.43 -15.99 18.97
CA ILE A 294 -2.00 -17.00 19.86
C ILE A 294 -1.20 -17.00 21.15
N SER A 295 -1.88 -16.83 22.27
CA SER A 295 -1.33 -17.10 23.60
C SER A 295 -1.67 -18.52 24.01
N ALA A 296 -0.64 -19.37 24.15
CA ALA A 296 -0.77 -20.70 24.70
C ALA A 296 -0.26 -20.71 26.16
N PHE A 297 -1.18 -20.97 27.08
CA PHE A 297 -0.93 -21.12 28.51
C PHE A 297 -0.59 -22.58 28.79
N ILE A 298 0.56 -22.80 29.39
CA ILE A 298 1.07 -24.15 29.66
C ILE A 298 1.06 -24.38 31.16
N TRP A 299 0.49 -25.49 31.59
CA TRP A 299 0.39 -25.89 32.98
C TRP A 299 1.14 -27.19 33.21
N VAL A 300 1.63 -27.41 34.44
CA VAL A 300 2.23 -28.67 34.87
C VAL A 300 1.63 -29.18 36.17
N ASP A 301 1.37 -30.49 36.22
CA ASP A 301 1.10 -31.24 37.45
C ASP A 301 2.40 -31.93 37.89
N VAL A 302 2.95 -31.51 39.02
CA VAL A 302 4.23 -32.03 39.52
C VAL A 302 4.00 -33.37 40.23
N PRO A 303 4.75 -34.44 39.87
CA PRO A 303 4.70 -35.71 40.58
C PRO A 303 4.84 -35.54 42.10
N SER A 304 4.08 -36.35 42.87
CA SER A 304 4.07 -36.26 44.34
C SER A 304 5.36 -36.77 45.01
N SER A 305 6.21 -37.50 44.28
CA SER A 305 7.46 -38.07 44.76
C SER A 305 8.40 -38.41 43.60
N GLY A 306 9.63 -38.84 43.90
CA GLY A 306 10.57 -39.38 42.91
C GLY A 306 11.37 -38.32 42.13
N LEU A 307 11.30 -37.06 42.57
CA LEU A 307 12.04 -35.95 41.98
C LEU A 307 12.86 -35.24 43.06
N SER A 308 14.11 -34.94 42.76
CA SER A 308 15.00 -34.12 43.58
C SER A 308 14.87 -32.63 43.20
N SER A 309 15.33 -31.75 44.10
CA SER A 309 15.43 -30.31 43.83
C SER A 309 16.58 -30.05 42.85
N GLN A 310 16.24 -29.93 41.58
CA GLN A 310 17.15 -29.65 40.48
C GLN A 310 16.44 -28.92 39.34
N LEU A 311 17.19 -28.47 38.33
CA LEU A 311 16.60 -27.99 37.08
C LEU A 311 16.15 -29.19 36.25
N TYR A 312 14.99 -29.05 35.60
CA TYR A 312 14.48 -29.98 34.60
C TYR A 312 14.30 -29.24 33.29
N ASN A 313 14.76 -29.80 32.17
CA ASN A 313 14.68 -29.14 30.86
C ASN A 313 14.22 -30.10 29.74
N ALA A 314 13.67 -29.51 28.68
CA ALA A 314 13.37 -30.17 27.41
C ALA A 314 13.30 -29.14 26.28
N THR A 315 13.30 -29.64 25.04
CA THR A 315 12.98 -28.85 23.84
C THR A 315 11.62 -29.29 23.32
N TRP A 316 10.74 -28.33 23.07
CA TRP A 316 9.40 -28.55 22.51
C TRP A 316 9.34 -27.90 21.12
N ASN A 317 8.46 -28.41 20.25
CA ASN A 317 8.32 -27.89 18.90
C ASN A 317 6.91 -27.32 18.69
N VAL A 318 6.83 -26.20 17.99
CA VAL A 318 5.59 -25.64 17.47
C VAL A 318 5.65 -25.70 15.96
N THR A 319 4.59 -26.21 15.36
CA THR A 319 4.45 -26.35 13.90
C THR A 319 3.11 -25.74 13.49
N ALA A 320 3.15 -24.88 12.49
CA ALA A 320 1.95 -24.31 11.89
C ALA A 320 1.79 -24.93 10.49
N ILE A 321 0.56 -25.33 10.14
CA ILE A 321 0.27 -26.10 8.94
C ILE A 321 -0.81 -25.38 8.13
N ASN A 322 -0.50 -25.17 6.85
CA ASN A 322 -1.46 -24.69 5.85
C ASN A 322 -1.99 -25.93 5.15
N ASN A 323 -3.31 -26.10 5.10
CA ASN A 323 -3.89 -27.14 4.26
C ASN A 323 -4.01 -26.54 2.84
N PRO A 324 -3.28 -27.09 1.85
CA PRO A 324 -3.28 -26.55 0.49
C PRO A 324 -4.64 -26.69 -0.22
#